data_AF-A0A373CZ23-F1
#
_entry.id   AF-A0A373CZ23-F1
#
_cell.length_a   1.000
_cell.length_b   1.000
_cell.length_c   1.000
_cell.angle_alpha   90.00
_cell.angle_beta   90.00
_cell.angle_gamma   90.00
#
_symmetry.space_group_name_H-M   'P 1'
#
loop_
_entity.id
_entity.type
_entity.pdbx_description
1 polymer ?
#
loop_
_entity_poly.entity_id
_entity_poly.type
_entity_poly.pdbx_seq_one_letter_code
_entity_poly.pdbx_strand_id
1 'polypeptide(L)'
;MQRSPGWWGWEACGLDEIWKDVPGFEGRYSVSNKGKVKSLNYGNTGQSRNLKPNLKKDGYYDVALADSGKYRYMRVHRLVALAFIPNPNRKTVINHINGVKTDNRVENLEWCTPSENTLHASKNGLLPQNTPAQIEARKKNALLAGASNKGRKVSVETRMKMSIAHQRRKQYVI
;
A
#
# COMPACT_ATOMS: atom_id res chain seq x y z
N MET A 1 -25.81 7.24 -53.16
CA MET A 1 -24.95 7.89 -52.15
C MET A 1 -25.54 7.63 -50.77
N GLN A 2 -25.12 6.54 -50.13
CA GLN A 2 -25.55 6.18 -48.78
C GLN A 2 -24.73 7.03 -47.79
N ARG A 3 -25.39 7.87 -46.99
CA ARG A 3 -24.75 8.54 -45.86
C ARG A 3 -24.97 7.67 -44.62
N SER A 4 -23.93 6.93 -44.26
CA SER A 4 -23.83 6.25 -42.97
C SER A 4 -23.91 7.29 -41.84
N PRO A 5 -24.75 7.13 -40.81
CA PRO A 5 -24.64 7.94 -39.61
C PRO A 5 -23.35 7.56 -38.89
N GLY A 6 -22.45 8.53 -38.78
CA GLY A 6 -21.15 8.40 -38.16
C GLY A 6 -21.26 7.95 -36.72
N TRP A 7 -20.52 6.88 -36.42
CA TRP A 7 -20.17 6.45 -35.08
C TRP A 7 -19.29 7.52 -34.43
N TRP A 8 -19.90 8.41 -33.65
CA TRP A 8 -19.20 9.26 -32.70
C TRP A 8 -19.99 9.29 -31.38
N GLY A 9 -20.04 8.13 -30.74
CA GLY A 9 -20.37 8.03 -29.32
C GLY A 9 -19.15 8.45 -28.51
N TRP A 10 -19.02 9.74 -28.24
CA TRP A 10 -18.20 10.22 -27.14
C TRP A 10 -18.92 9.81 -25.86
N GLU A 11 -18.72 8.56 -25.45
CA GLU A 11 -19.15 8.13 -24.13
C GLU A 11 -18.46 9.02 -23.11
N ALA A 12 -19.28 9.75 -22.35
CA ALA A 12 -18.91 10.30 -21.05
C ALA A 12 -18.67 9.15 -20.04
N CYS A 13 -17.83 8.17 -20.38
CA CYS A 13 -17.51 7.01 -19.55
C CYS A 13 -16.32 7.37 -18.67
N GLY A 14 -16.56 8.00 -17.52
CA GLY A 14 -15.46 8.31 -16.62
C GLY A 14 -15.76 8.62 -15.15
N LEU A 15 -17.01 8.65 -14.68
CA LEU A 15 -17.31 9.21 -13.34
C LEU A 15 -18.29 8.42 -12.47
N ASP A 16 -18.83 7.30 -12.95
CA ASP A 16 -19.79 6.52 -12.17
C ASP A 16 -19.11 5.75 -11.03
N GLU A 17 -19.83 5.65 -9.91
CA GLU A 17 -19.37 4.90 -8.74
C GLU A 17 -19.56 3.40 -8.99
N ILE A 18 -18.47 2.69 -9.22
CA ILE A 18 -18.44 1.25 -9.45
C ILE A 18 -18.30 0.55 -8.11
N TRP A 19 -19.11 -0.48 -7.88
CA TRP A 19 -19.04 -1.33 -6.70
C TRP A 19 -18.55 -2.72 -7.07
N LYS A 20 -17.63 -3.26 -6.26
CA LYS A 20 -17.16 -4.64 -6.36
C LYS A 20 -17.27 -5.32 -5.00
N ASP A 21 -17.40 -6.63 -5.00
CA ASP A 21 -17.34 -7.40 -3.76
C ASP A 21 -15.97 -7.29 -3.11
N VAL A 22 -15.97 -7.30 -1.77
CA VAL A 22 -14.75 -7.33 -0.99
C VAL A 22 -14.17 -8.75 -1.03
N PRO A 23 -12.92 -8.95 -1.48
CA PRO A 23 -12.30 -10.28 -1.51
C PRO A 23 -12.26 -10.96 -0.13
N GLY A 24 -12.73 -12.20 -0.05
CA GLY A 24 -12.89 -12.98 1.19
C GLY A 24 -14.20 -12.69 1.96
N PHE A 25 -15.05 -11.82 1.42
CA PHE A 25 -16.30 -11.35 2.01
C PHE A 25 -17.42 -11.23 0.95
N GLU A 26 -17.30 -12.02 -0.11
CA GLU A 26 -18.20 -12.04 -1.27
C GLU A 26 -19.66 -12.23 -0.85
N GLY A 27 -20.58 -11.53 -1.52
CA GLY A 27 -22.01 -11.57 -1.20
C GLY A 27 -22.41 -10.93 0.15
N ARG A 28 -21.47 -10.45 0.96
CA ARG A 28 -21.76 -9.81 2.27
C ARG A 28 -21.37 -8.34 2.31
N TYR A 29 -20.28 -7.98 1.66
CA TYR A 29 -19.76 -6.61 1.63
C TYR A 29 -19.26 -6.24 0.25
N SER A 30 -19.44 -4.97 -0.10
CA SER A 30 -18.91 -4.39 -1.34
C SER A 30 -18.16 -3.10 -1.04
N VAL A 31 -17.18 -2.80 -1.89
CA VAL A 31 -16.36 -1.59 -1.84
C VAL A 31 -16.47 -0.84 -3.17
N SER A 32 -16.51 0.49 -3.10
CA SER A 32 -16.59 1.34 -4.28
C SER A 32 -15.23 1.86 -4.73
N ASN A 33 -15.10 2.19 -6.00
CA ASN A 33 -13.94 2.91 -6.55
C ASN A 33 -13.73 4.28 -5.89
N LYS A 34 -14.76 4.86 -5.25
CA LYS A 34 -14.68 6.12 -4.49
C LYS A 34 -14.30 5.94 -3.01
N GLY A 35 -14.00 4.71 -2.59
CA GLY A 35 -13.55 4.42 -1.22
C GLY A 35 -14.68 4.25 -0.20
N LYS A 36 -15.91 4.01 -0.63
CA LYS A 36 -17.02 3.64 0.28
C LYS A 36 -17.07 2.14 0.47
N VAL A 37 -17.51 1.70 1.65
CA VAL A 37 -17.74 0.28 1.95
C VAL A 37 -19.18 0.12 2.40
N LYS A 38 -19.89 -0.89 1.90
CA LYS A 38 -21.27 -1.20 2.29
C LYS A 38 -21.41 -2.66 2.69
N SER A 39 -22.29 -2.92 3.65
CA SER A 39 -22.83 -4.25 3.91
C SER A 39 -24.00 -4.49 2.96
N LEU A 40 -24.11 -5.70 2.42
CA LEU A 40 -25.20 -6.11 1.53
C LEU A 40 -26.41 -6.67 2.29
N ASN A 41 -26.21 -7.09 3.54
CA ASN A 41 -27.26 -7.63 4.40
C ASN A 41 -27.10 -7.07 5.82
N TYR A 42 -27.26 -5.75 5.94
CA TYR A 42 -27.00 -5.05 7.19
C TYR A 42 -27.97 -5.50 8.28
N GLY A 43 -27.45 -6.01 9.40
CA GLY A 43 -28.27 -6.48 10.51
C GLY A 43 -29.19 -7.66 10.16
N ASN A 44 -28.85 -8.45 9.13
CA ASN A 44 -29.66 -9.56 8.62
C ASN A 44 -31.05 -9.14 8.12
N THR A 45 -31.20 -7.89 7.66
CA THR A 45 -32.48 -7.33 7.19
C THR A 45 -32.74 -7.51 5.69
N GLY A 46 -31.77 -8.04 4.94
CA GLY A 46 -31.77 -8.06 3.47
C GLY A 46 -31.46 -6.72 2.82
N GLN A 47 -31.26 -5.65 3.61
CA GLN A 47 -31.01 -4.31 3.10
C GLN A 47 -29.51 -3.99 3.07
N SER A 48 -29.09 -3.30 2.03
CA SER A 48 -27.71 -2.81 1.95
C SER A 48 -27.54 -1.49 2.71
N ARG A 49 -26.39 -1.28 3.35
CA ARG A 49 -26.08 -0.04 4.09
C ARG A 49 -24.61 0.31 4.00
N ASN A 50 -24.32 1.58 3.75
CA ASN A 50 -22.97 2.13 3.83
C ASN A 50 -22.45 2.07 5.27
N LEU A 51 -21.28 1.48 5.44
CA LEU A 51 -20.59 1.40 6.72
C LEU A 51 -19.88 2.72 7.00
N LYS A 52 -19.90 3.16 8.26
CA LYS A 52 -19.17 4.35 8.70
C LYS A 52 -17.70 3.97 8.96
N PRO A 53 -16.73 4.55 8.24
CA PRO A 53 -15.31 4.32 8.53
C PRO A 53 -14.90 5.04 9.82
N ASN A 54 -13.94 4.47 10.54
CA ASN A 54 -13.32 5.08 11.72
C ASN A 54 -11.92 5.58 11.37
N LEU A 55 -11.61 6.83 11.71
CA LEU A 55 -10.27 7.39 11.55
C LEU A 55 -9.36 6.88 12.67
N LYS A 56 -8.22 6.28 12.32
CA LYS A 56 -7.24 5.77 13.28
C LYS A 56 -6.15 6.80 13.55
N LYS A 57 -5.44 6.62 14.66
CA LYS A 57 -4.35 7.52 15.11
C LYS A 57 -3.22 7.65 14.08
N ASP A 58 -3.03 6.64 13.23
CA ASP A 58 -2.04 6.65 12.14
C ASP A 58 -2.52 7.36 10.86
N GLY A 59 -3.74 7.90 10.87
CA GLY A 59 -4.33 8.71 9.81
C GLY A 59 -5.12 7.94 8.75
N TYR A 60 -5.23 6.62 8.84
CA TYR A 60 -6.00 5.83 7.86
C TYR A 60 -7.39 5.46 8.38
N TYR A 61 -8.36 5.36 7.46
CA TYR A 61 -9.67 4.82 7.76
C TYR A 61 -9.67 3.29 7.85
N ASP A 62 -10.40 2.75 8.83
CA ASP A 62 -10.78 1.33 8.93
C ASP A 62 -12.31 1.16 8.99
N VAL A 63 -12.77 -0.05 8.67
CA VAL A 63 -14.16 -0.50 8.84
C VAL A 63 -14.17 -1.86 9.51
N ALA A 64 -15.20 -2.13 10.32
CA ALA A 64 -15.42 -3.44 10.91
C ALA A 64 -16.30 -4.29 9.99
N LEU A 65 -15.79 -5.44 9.56
CA LEU A 65 -16.52 -6.44 8.78
C LEU A 65 -16.85 -7.63 9.69
N ALA A 66 -18.12 -7.95 9.85
CA ALA A 66 -18.55 -9.15 10.58
C ALA A 66 -18.35 -10.41 9.73
N ASP A 67 -17.73 -11.41 10.32
CA ASP A 67 -17.42 -12.71 9.74
C ASP A 67 -17.57 -13.80 10.79
N SER A 68 -18.50 -14.75 10.57
CA SER A 68 -18.74 -15.88 11.47
C SER A 68 -18.89 -15.46 12.95
N GLY A 69 -19.66 -14.41 13.20
CA GLY A 69 -19.91 -13.86 14.55
C GLY A 69 -18.77 -13.03 15.15
N LYS A 70 -17.65 -12.83 14.44
CA LYS A 70 -16.51 -12.01 14.88
C LYS A 70 -16.33 -10.80 13.97
N TYR A 71 -15.85 -9.69 14.53
CA TYR A 71 -15.52 -8.51 13.73
C TYR A 71 -14.04 -8.49 13.34
N ARG A 72 -13.78 -8.20 12.07
CA ARG A 72 -12.44 -7.98 11.51
C ARG A 72 -12.33 -6.54 11.06
N TYR A 73 -11.38 -5.79 11.62
CA TYR A 73 -11.10 -4.41 11.21
C TYR A 73 -10.18 -4.40 9.99
N MET A 74 -10.65 -3.81 8.89
CA MET A 74 -9.92 -3.73 7.64
C MET A 74 -9.75 -2.29 7.19
N ARG A 75 -8.57 -1.97 6.67
CA ARG A 75 -8.25 -0.62 6.16
C ARG A 75 -8.95 -0.37 4.83
N VAL A 76 -9.59 0.79 4.69
CA VAL A 76 -10.40 1.12 3.51
C VAL A 76 -9.56 1.13 2.23
N HIS A 77 -8.41 1.81 2.20
CA HIS A 77 -7.51 1.80 1.02
C HIS A 77 -7.09 0.38 0.61
N ARG A 78 -6.92 -0.55 1.57
CA ARG A 78 -6.59 -1.94 1.23
C ARG A 78 -7.76 -2.65 0.57
N LEU A 79 -8.98 -2.46 1.07
CA LEU A 79 -10.18 -3.03 0.46
C LEU A 79 -10.34 -2.54 -0.98
N VAL A 80 -10.16 -1.24 -1.22
CA VAL A 80 -10.25 -0.64 -2.55
C VAL A 80 -9.16 -1.21 -3.47
N ALA A 81 -7.89 -1.17 -3.04
CA ALA A 81 -6.78 -1.64 -3.86
C ALA A 81 -6.90 -3.14 -4.20
N LEU A 82 -7.34 -3.98 -3.25
CA LEU A 82 -7.56 -5.41 -3.48
C LEU A 82 -8.67 -5.68 -4.50
N ALA A 83 -9.72 -4.87 -4.53
CA ALA A 83 -10.86 -5.08 -5.43
C ALA A 83 -10.62 -4.48 -6.84
N PHE A 84 -9.88 -3.37 -6.94
CA PHE A 84 -9.80 -2.59 -8.18
C PHE A 84 -8.43 -2.58 -8.85
N ILE A 85 -7.33 -2.80 -8.12
CA ILE A 85 -5.98 -2.58 -8.65
C ILE A 85 -5.25 -3.93 -8.76
N PRO A 86 -5.00 -4.45 -9.98
CA PRO A 86 -4.20 -5.64 -10.17
C PRO A 86 -2.81 -5.49 -9.53
N ASN A 87 -2.32 -6.57 -8.94
CA ASN A 87 -1.01 -6.59 -8.30
C ASN A 87 -0.14 -7.77 -8.81
N PRO A 88 0.22 -7.78 -10.11
CA PRO A 88 0.99 -8.87 -10.71
C PRO A 88 2.36 -9.06 -10.06
N ASN A 89 2.95 -7.95 -9.58
CA ASN A 89 4.28 -7.93 -8.97
C ASN A 89 4.28 -8.26 -7.48
N ARG A 90 3.13 -8.63 -6.90
CA ARG A 90 2.97 -9.02 -5.48
C ARG A 90 3.55 -7.98 -4.51
N LYS A 91 3.43 -6.71 -4.86
CA LYS A 91 3.85 -5.59 -4.02
C LYS A 91 3.01 -5.56 -2.75
N THR A 92 3.61 -5.22 -1.61
CA THR A 92 2.99 -5.44 -0.29
C THR A 92 2.40 -4.19 0.35
N VAL A 93 2.75 -3.01 -0.16
CA VAL A 93 2.36 -1.70 0.39
C VAL A 93 1.45 -1.00 -0.60
N ILE A 94 0.51 -0.21 -0.10
CA ILE A 94 -0.31 0.70 -0.91
C ILE A 94 0.15 2.12 -0.60
N ASN A 95 0.48 2.86 -1.66
CA ASN A 95 0.81 4.28 -1.58
C ASN A 95 -0.43 5.11 -1.90
N HIS A 96 -0.57 6.24 -1.20
CA HIS A 96 -1.50 7.31 -1.55
C HIS A 96 -0.74 8.34 -2.36
N ILE A 97 -1.04 8.45 -3.65
CA ILE A 97 -0.27 9.26 -4.61
C ILE A 97 -0.21 10.73 -4.16
N ASN A 98 -1.34 11.29 -3.72
CA ASN A 98 -1.39 12.66 -3.20
C ASN A 98 -0.91 12.82 -1.74
N GLY A 99 -0.48 11.75 -1.07
CA GLY A 99 -0.07 11.75 0.33
C GLY A 99 -1.21 11.88 1.36
N VAL A 100 -2.46 12.01 0.93
CA VAL A 100 -3.64 12.16 1.79
C VAL A 100 -4.23 10.79 2.11
N LYS A 101 -3.94 10.29 3.31
CA LYS A 101 -4.34 8.94 3.79
C LYS A 101 -5.86 8.69 3.86
N THR A 102 -6.65 9.77 3.89
CA THR A 102 -8.12 9.72 3.93
C THR A 102 -8.76 9.68 2.55
N ASP A 103 -8.01 10.00 1.48
CA ASP A 103 -8.46 9.94 0.09
C ASP A 103 -8.26 8.51 -0.45
N ASN A 104 -9.29 7.68 -0.30
CA ASN A 104 -9.25 6.25 -0.66
C ASN A 104 -9.82 5.97 -2.06
N ARG A 105 -9.90 6.98 -2.94
CA ARG A 105 -10.35 6.77 -4.31
C ARG A 105 -9.33 5.92 -5.07
N VAL A 106 -9.80 5.04 -5.95
CA VAL A 106 -8.94 4.11 -6.69
C VAL A 106 -7.85 4.85 -7.48
N GLU A 107 -8.17 6.01 -8.08
CA GLU A 107 -7.21 6.79 -8.85
C GLU A 107 -6.06 7.38 -8.01
N ASN A 108 -6.22 7.41 -6.67
CA ASN A 108 -5.22 7.91 -5.74
C ASN A 108 -4.37 6.79 -5.09
N LEU A 109 -4.65 5.52 -5.42
CA LEU A 109 -3.99 4.38 -4.78
C LEU A 109 -3.12 3.62 -5.79
N GLU A 110 -1.98 3.14 -5.34
CA GLU A 110 -1.13 2.23 -6.12
C GLU A 110 -0.42 1.20 -5.24
N TRP A 111 -0.13 0.03 -5.80
CA TRP A 111 0.73 -0.94 -5.14
C TRP A 111 2.20 -0.55 -5.30
N CYS A 112 2.92 -0.47 -4.19
CA CYS A 112 4.34 -0.13 -4.13
C CYS A 112 5.11 -1.09 -3.21
N THR A 113 6.43 -1.05 -3.34
CA THR A 113 7.36 -1.63 -2.37
C THR A 113 7.65 -0.63 -1.24
N PRO A 114 8.12 -1.09 -0.07
CA PRO A 114 8.47 -0.19 1.03
C PRO A 114 9.51 0.88 0.65
N SER A 115 10.48 0.53 -0.21
CA SER A 115 11.52 1.45 -0.68
C SER A 115 10.95 2.51 -1.62
N GLU A 116 10.10 2.12 -2.59
CA GLU A 116 9.38 3.06 -3.45
C GLU A 116 8.52 4.03 -2.63
N ASN A 117 7.79 3.53 -1.63
CA ASN A 117 6.95 4.36 -0.77
C ASN A 117 7.78 5.38 0.04
N THR A 118 8.93 4.94 0.57
CA THR A 118 9.84 5.81 1.31
C THR A 118 10.44 6.89 0.40
N LEU A 119 10.82 6.51 -0.83
CA LEU A 119 11.34 7.44 -1.82
C LEU A 119 10.28 8.47 -2.23
N HIS A 120 9.04 8.04 -2.46
CA HIS A 120 7.90 8.90 -2.75
C HIS A 120 7.69 9.91 -1.61
N ALA A 121 7.63 9.44 -0.37
CA ALA A 121 7.48 10.31 0.80
C ALA A 121 8.62 11.31 0.94
N SER A 122 9.87 10.91 0.67
CA SER A 122 11.02 11.80 0.69
C SER A 122 10.95 12.88 -0.37
N LYS A 123 10.60 12.52 -1.61
CA LYS A 123 10.51 13.45 -2.74
C LYS A 123 9.41 14.49 -2.54
N ASN A 124 8.30 14.07 -1.93
CA ASN A 124 7.13 14.91 -1.70
C ASN A 124 7.11 15.60 -0.33
N GLY A 125 8.20 15.53 0.44
CA GLY A 125 8.28 16.19 1.75
C GLY A 125 7.29 15.65 2.80
N LEU A 126 6.80 14.42 2.64
CA LEU A 126 5.83 13.78 3.54
C LEU A 126 6.49 13.11 4.75
N LEU A 127 7.82 13.06 4.79
CA LEU A 127 8.55 12.50 5.92
C LEU A 127 8.47 13.45 7.13
N PRO A 128 8.32 12.91 8.35
CA PRO A 128 8.39 13.72 9.55
C PRO A 128 9.75 14.40 9.64
N GLN A 129 9.75 15.71 9.85
CA GLN A 129 10.97 16.47 10.02
C GLN A 129 11.61 16.12 11.35
N ASN A 130 12.92 15.87 11.33
CA ASN A 130 13.66 15.62 12.56
C ASN A 130 13.68 16.87 13.41
N THR A 131 13.52 16.71 14.72
CA THR A 131 13.76 17.81 15.66
C THR A 131 15.25 18.19 15.65
N PRO A 132 15.61 19.42 16.07
CA PRO A 132 17.01 19.83 16.17
C PRO A 132 17.89 18.85 16.97
N ALA A 133 17.37 18.32 18.08
CA ALA A 133 18.06 17.32 18.89
C ALA A 133 18.31 15.99 18.14
N GLN A 134 17.36 15.54 17.31
CA GLN A 134 17.51 14.34 16.48
C GLN A 134 18.55 14.55 15.36
N ILE A 135 18.62 15.76 14.80
CA ILE A 135 19.63 16.13 13.80
C ILE A 135 21.02 16.09 14.44
N GLU A 136 21.17 16.67 15.63
CA GLU A 136 22.44 16.68 16.37
C GLU A 136 22.91 15.27 16.74
N ALA A 137 22.01 14.44 17.27
CA ALA A 137 22.32 13.04 17.58
C ALA A 137 22.74 12.24 16.34
N ARG A 138 22.08 12.47 15.19
CA ARG A 138 22.46 11.85 13.90
C ARG A 138 23.84 12.29 13.43
N LYS A 139 24.15 13.59 13.52
CA LYS A 139 25.48 14.12 13.18
C LYS A 139 26.57 13.48 14.05
N LYS A 140 26.35 13.39 15.37
CA LYS A 140 27.27 12.76 16.31
C LYS A 140 27.50 11.29 15.99
N ASN A 141 26.43 10.53 15.71
CA ASN A 141 26.54 9.11 15.35
C ASN A 141 27.25 8.88 14.00
N ALA A 142 27.02 9.74 13.00
CA ALA A 142 27.72 9.65 11.71
C ALA A 142 29.23 9.92 11.85
N LEU A 143 29.63 10.89 12.69
CA LEU A 143 31.03 11.15 13.01
C LEU A 143 31.70 9.95 13.70
N LEU A 144 31.02 9.32 14.66
CA LEU A 144 31.51 8.11 15.34
C LEU A 144 31.64 6.91 14.39
N ALA A 145 30.67 6.72 13.49
CA ALA A 145 30.70 5.63 12.51
C ALA A 145 31.80 5.82 11.44
N GLY A 146 32.03 7.05 11.00
CA GLY A 146 33.09 7.39 10.04
C GLY A 146 34.51 7.12 10.56
N ALA A 147 34.71 7.09 11.88
CA ALA A 147 35.97 6.76 12.52
C ALA A 147 36.29 5.25 12.53
N SER A 148 35.30 4.36 12.31
CA SER A 148 35.46 2.91 12.53
C SER A 148 36.01 2.13 11.32
N ASN A 149 35.94 2.68 10.10
CA ASN A 149 36.24 1.94 8.86
C ASN A 149 37.43 2.44 8.02
N LYS A 150 38.17 3.46 8.45
CA LYS A 150 39.40 3.88 7.75
C LYS A 150 40.54 2.91 8.08
N GLY A 151 40.80 1.94 7.19
CA GLY A 151 42.03 1.14 7.19
C GLY A 151 41.96 -0.25 7.84
N ARG A 152 40.78 -0.78 8.16
CA ARG A 152 40.66 -2.12 8.77
C ARG A 152 40.97 -3.20 7.73
N LYS A 153 42.18 -3.78 7.77
CA LYS A 153 42.55 -4.94 6.95
C LYS A 153 41.71 -6.15 7.40
N VAL A 154 40.85 -6.66 6.51
CA VAL A 154 40.10 -7.91 6.73
C VAL A 154 41.09 -9.07 6.82
N SER A 155 41.02 -9.88 7.88
CA SER A 155 41.95 -11.00 8.07
C SER A 155 41.83 -12.03 6.94
N VAL A 156 42.93 -12.70 6.61
CA VAL A 156 42.99 -13.75 5.57
C VAL A 156 41.95 -14.84 5.86
N GLU A 157 41.83 -15.24 7.13
CA GLU A 157 40.84 -16.23 7.58
C GLU A 157 39.40 -15.79 7.26
N THR A 158 39.08 -14.50 7.46
CA THR A 158 37.75 -13.96 7.19
C THR A 158 37.45 -13.96 5.69
N ARG A 159 38.44 -13.62 4.85
CA ARG A 159 38.31 -13.72 3.38
C ARG A 159 38.08 -15.16 2.92
N MET A 160 38.78 -16.12 3.53
CA MET A 160 38.66 -17.54 3.20
C MET A 160 37.27 -18.07 3.58
N LYS A 161 36.75 -17.72 4.77
CA LYS A 161 35.39 -18.07 5.21
C LYS A 161 34.31 -17.50 4.30
N MET A 162 34.47 -16.24 3.84
CA MET A 162 33.54 -15.63 2.89
C MET A 162 33.56 -16.31 1.51
N SER A 163 34.74 -16.69 1.01
CA SER A 163 34.88 -17.42 -0.26
C SER A 163 34.20 -18.79 -0.22
N ILE A 164 34.43 -19.56 0.86
CA ILE A 164 33.82 -20.88 1.06
C ILE A 164 32.29 -20.74 1.16
N ALA A 165 31.78 -19.73 1.86
CA ALA A 165 30.35 -19.48 1.97
C ALA A 165 29.70 -19.07 0.63
N HIS A 166 30.44 -18.41 -0.26
CA HIS A 166 29.98 -18.07 -1.61
C HIS A 166 29.94 -19.31 -2.52
N GLN A 167 30.98 -20.15 -2.47
CA GLN A 167 31.03 -21.41 -3.22
C GLN A 167 29.91 -22.37 -2.79
N ARG A 168 29.66 -22.49 -1.48
CA ARG A 168 28.55 -23.30 -0.95
C ARG A 168 27.19 -22.78 -1.41
N ARG A 169 26.98 -21.45 -1.47
CA ARG A 169 25.72 -20.87 -1.96
C ARG A 169 25.47 -21.13 -3.44
N LYS A 170 26.51 -21.24 -4.27
CA LYS A 170 26.37 -21.61 -5.69
C LYS A 170 26.06 -23.09 -5.91
N GLN A 171 26.31 -23.95 -4.91
CA GLN A 171 26.14 -25.40 -5.02
C GLN A 171 24.71 -25.87 -4.68
N TYR A 172 23.84 -24.99 -4.18
CA TYR A 172 22.44 -25.26 -3.83
C TYR A 172 21.42 -24.47 -4.68
N VAL A 173 21.83 -23.99 -5.86
CA VAL A 173 20.90 -23.47 -6.86
C VAL A 173 20.65 -24.59 -7.87
N ILE A 174 19.61 -25.37 -7.62
CA ILE A 174 18.93 -26.24 -8.60
C ILE A 174 17.61 -25.57 -8.94
#